data_AF-A0A9X3XAH9-F1
#
_entry.id   AF-A0A9X3XAH9-F1
#
_cell.length_a   1.000
_cell.length_b   1.000
_cell.length_c   1.000
_cell.angle_alpha   90.00
_cell.angle_beta   90.00
_cell.angle_gamma   90.00
#
_symmetry.space_group_name_H-M   'P 1'
#
loop_
_entity.id
_entity.type
_entity.pdbx_description
1 polymer ?
#
loop_
_entity_poly.entity_id
_entity_poly.type
_entity_poly.pdbx_seq_one_letter_code
_entity_poly.pdbx_strand_id
1 'polypeptide(L)'
;MRMTWLDMCRSDEYRGRWVALDNIDYEDGSSQPQQADVVDSDEDLGELCSRMRESDRTACAILYCEDDSFAPPVARRAAMPTRGAVHR
;
A
#
# COMPACT_ATOMS: atom_id res chain seq x y z
N MET A 1 -14.38 -5.89 3.81
CA MET A 1 -14.43 -7.16 3.07
C MET A 1 -12.98 -7.47 2.81
N ARG A 2 -12.45 -8.55 3.41
CA ARG A 2 -11.03 -8.89 3.28
C ARG A 2 -10.78 -9.46 1.89
N MET A 3 -9.79 -8.91 1.19
CA MET A 3 -9.32 -9.41 -0.10
C MET A 3 -7.82 -9.63 -0.07
N THR A 4 -7.35 -10.58 -0.86
CA THR A 4 -5.91 -10.77 -1.07
C THR A 4 -5.38 -9.67 -1.98
N TRP A 5 -4.11 -9.29 -1.82
CA TRP A 5 -3.50 -8.28 -2.69
C TRP A 5 -3.55 -8.68 -4.16
N LEU A 6 -3.36 -9.97 -4.45
CA LEU A 6 -3.43 -10.52 -5.81
C LEU A 6 -4.83 -10.35 -6.42
N ASP A 7 -5.90 -10.52 -5.64
CA ASP A 7 -7.26 -10.31 -6.11
C ASP A 7 -7.56 -8.83 -6.35
N MET A 8 -6.99 -7.93 -5.54
CA MET A 8 -7.10 -6.48 -5.78
C MET A 8 -6.46 -6.11 -7.12
N CYS A 9 -5.23 -6.57 -7.38
CA CYS A 9 -4.52 -6.32 -8.64
C CYS A 9 -5.22 -6.88 -9.87
N ARG A 10 -5.97 -7.98 -9.73
CA ARG A 10 -6.73 -8.60 -10.82
C ARG A 10 -8.13 -8.01 -11.01
N SER A 11 -8.64 -7.27 -10.03
CA SER A 11 -9.95 -6.64 -10.10
C SER A 11 -9.87 -5.36 -10.94
N ASP A 12 -10.71 -5.26 -11.98
CA ASP A 12 -10.85 -4.02 -12.75
C ASP A 12 -11.32 -2.82 -11.89
N GLU A 13 -11.88 -3.07 -10.70
CA GLU A 13 -12.27 -2.02 -9.76
C GLU A 13 -11.07 -1.31 -9.11
N TYR A 14 -9.97 -2.04 -8.87
CA TYR A 14 -8.82 -1.53 -8.11
C TYR A 14 -7.55 -1.40 -8.94
N ARG A 15 -7.45 -2.16 -10.03
CA ARG A 15 -6.30 -2.13 -10.93
C ARG A 15 -6.09 -0.74 -11.51
N GLY A 16 -4.85 -0.25 -11.43
CA GLY A 16 -4.46 1.08 -11.88
C GLY A 16 -4.95 2.22 -10.99
N ARG A 17 -5.32 1.93 -9.74
CA ARG A 17 -5.80 2.91 -8.76
C ARG A 17 -5.03 2.81 -7.45
N TRP A 18 -5.06 3.90 -6.69
CA TRP A 18 -4.66 3.92 -5.30
C TRP A 18 -5.74 3.24 -4.45
N VAL A 19 -5.31 2.38 -3.55
CA VAL A 19 -6.19 1.68 -2.61
C VAL A 19 -5.75 2.02 -1.18
N ALA A 20 -6.72 2.47 -0.39
CA ALA A 20 -6.55 2.60 1.05
C ALA A 20 -6.93 1.26 1.71
N LEU A 21 -6.00 0.72 2.49
CA LEU A 21 -6.10 -0.57 3.14
C LEU A 21 -6.09 -0.42 4.65
N ASP A 22 -6.90 -1.23 5.31
CA ASP A 22 -6.97 -1.37 6.76
C ASP A 22 -6.85 -2.85 7.15
N ASN A 23 -6.57 -3.11 8.42
CA ASN A 23 -6.51 -4.47 8.98
C ASN A 23 -5.61 -5.42 8.16
N ILE A 24 -4.40 -4.95 7.87
CA ILE A 24 -3.48 -5.55 6.91
C ILE A 24 -2.73 -6.72 7.54
N ASP A 25 -2.79 -7.87 6.86
CA ASP A 25 -1.93 -9.02 7.10
C ASP A 25 -0.73 -8.92 6.15
N TYR A 26 0.46 -8.63 6.66
CA TYR A 26 1.70 -8.62 5.87
C TYR A 26 2.32 -10.03 5.85
N GLU A 27 2.93 -10.39 4.72
CA GLU A 27 3.73 -11.61 4.63
C GLU A 27 5.07 -11.41 5.36
N ASP A 28 5.52 -12.44 6.09
CA ASP A 28 6.75 -12.39 6.88
C ASP A 28 7.97 -12.05 6.02
N GLY A 29 8.49 -10.84 6.20
CA GLY A 29 9.67 -10.38 5.47
C GLY A 29 9.37 -9.71 4.12
N SER A 30 8.10 -9.48 3.77
CA SER A 30 7.71 -8.65 2.63
C SER A 30 7.06 -7.34 3.09
N SER A 31 7.15 -6.32 2.24
CA SER A 31 6.42 -5.05 2.42
C SER A 31 5.10 -5.04 1.65
N GLN A 32 4.81 -6.10 0.90
CA GLN A 32 3.51 -6.28 0.26
C GLN A 32 2.49 -6.88 1.24
N PRO A 33 1.26 -6.35 1.26
CA PRO A 33 0.18 -6.97 2.01
C PRO A 33 -0.14 -8.33 1.39
N GLN A 34 -0.34 -9.35 2.22
CA GLN A 34 -0.89 -10.62 1.75
C GLN A 34 -2.41 -10.52 1.64
N GLN A 35 -3.03 -9.86 2.62
CA GLN A 35 -4.47 -9.65 2.69
C GLN A 35 -4.77 -8.34 3.43
N ALA A 36 -5.83 -7.64 3.06
CA ALA A 36 -6.30 -6.46 3.77
C ALA A 36 -7.79 -6.20 3.52
N ASP A 37 -8.38 -5.32 4.32
CA ASP A 37 -9.68 -4.72 4.03
C ASP A 37 -9.47 -3.47 3.17
N VAL A 38 -10.04 -3.46 1.96
CA VAL A 38 -10.10 -2.25 1.13
C VAL A 38 -11.16 -1.32 1.71
N VAL A 39 -10.76 -0.11 2.09
CA VAL A 39 -11.66 0.87 2.71
C VAL A 39 -12.09 1.98 1.75
N ASP A 40 -11.24 2.29 0.76
CA ASP A 40 -11.52 3.25 -0.32
C ASP A 40 -10.50 3.03 -1.45
N SER A 41 -10.84 3.50 -2.64
CA SER A 41 -9.96 3.50 -3.81
C SER A 41 -10.17 4.74 -4.66
N ASP A 42 -9.11 5.25 -5.26
CA ASP A 42 -9.16 6.40 -6.17
C ASP A 42 -8.06 6.38 -7.22
N GLU A 43 -8.29 7.02 -8.35
CA GLU A 43 -7.25 7.30 -9.34
C GLU A 43 -6.30 8.43 -8.88
N ASP A 44 -6.80 9.36 -8.07
CA ASP A 44 -6.06 10.48 -7.51
C ASP A 44 -5.71 10.25 -6.02
N LEU A 45 -4.41 10.18 -5.73
CA LEU A 45 -3.89 10.00 -4.37
C LEU A 45 -4.30 11.14 -3.42
N GLY A 46 -4.36 12.38 -3.92
CA GLY A 46 -4.71 13.55 -3.13
C GLY A 46 -6.18 13.55 -2.70
N GLU A 47 -7.08 13.19 -3.61
CA GLU A 47 -8.50 13.00 -3.32
C GLU A 47 -8.72 11.86 -2.33
N LEU A 48 -8.04 10.72 -2.53
CA LEU A 48 -8.07 9.60 -1.58
C LEU A 48 -7.60 10.02 -0.18
N CYS A 49 -6.46 10.71 -0.08
CA CYS A 49 -5.95 11.19 1.20
C CYS A 49 -6.91 12.17 1.88
N SER A 50 -7.56 13.04 1.10
CA SER A 50 -8.54 14.00 1.61
C SER A 50 -9.74 13.26 2.20
N ARG A 51 -10.30 12.28 1.49
CA ARG A 51 -11.40 11.44 1.98
C ARG A 51 -11.03 10.61 3.21
N MET A 52 -9.82 10.03 3.25
CA MET A 52 -9.36 9.28 4.43
C MET A 52 -9.25 10.16 5.66
N ARG A 53 -8.78 11.40 5.49
CA ARG A 53 -8.69 12.37 6.57
C ARG A 53 -10.06 12.83 7.05
N GLU A 54 -11.00 13.05 6.13
CA GLU A 54 -12.39 13.39 6.46
C GLU A 54 -13.15 12.24 7.14
N SER A 55 -12.76 11.00 6.85
CA SER A 55 -13.37 9.80 7.42
C SER A 55 -12.79 9.40 8.79
N ASP A 56 -11.90 10.20 9.38
CA ASP A 56 -11.15 9.92 10.61
C ASP A 56 -10.33 8.60 10.56
N ARG A 57 -10.06 8.07 9.36
CA ARG A 57 -9.29 6.84 9.15
C ARG A 57 -7.83 7.18 8.95
N THR A 58 -7.13 7.49 10.03
CA THR A 58 -5.71 7.88 9.99
C THR A 58 -4.73 6.70 10.04
N ALA A 59 -5.21 5.48 10.26
CA ALA A 59 -4.40 4.28 10.45
C ALA A 59 -4.46 3.31 9.25
N CYS A 60 -4.59 3.82 8.03
CA CYS A 60 -4.61 3.00 6.81
C CYS A 60 -3.26 3.07 6.06
N ALA A 61 -2.92 1.99 5.35
CA ALA A 61 -1.84 2.04 4.36
C ALA A 61 -2.42 2.36 2.99
N ILE A 62 -1.78 3.25 2.24
CA ILE A 62 -2.18 3.58 0.88
C ILE A 62 -1.15 2.99 -0.09
N LEU A 63 -1.62 2.12 -0.98
CA LEU A 63 -0.78 1.42 -1.96
C LEU A 63 -1.35 1.61 -3.35
N TYR A 64 -0.49 1.65 -4.35
CA TYR A 64 -0.91 1.70 -5.75
C TYR A 64 -1.03 0.28 -6.29
N CYS A 65 -2.18 -0.04 -6.86
CA CYS A 65 -2.45 -1.35 -7.42
C CYS A 65 -1.95 -1.38 -8.87
N GLU A 66 -0.67 -1.68 -9.07
CA GLU A 66 -0.09 -1.82 -10.41
C GLU A 66 -0.68 -3.04 -11.12
N ASP A 67 -0.94 -2.90 -12.42
CA ASP A 67 -1.29 -4.03 -13.27
C ASP A 67 -0.11 -5.02 -13.26
N ASP A 68 -0.37 -6.24 -12.75
CA ASP A 68 0.64 -7.28 -12.52
C ASP A 68 1.29 -7.79 -13.84
N SER A 69 1.00 -7.18 -14.99
CA SER A 69 1.66 -7.57 -16.25
C SER A 69 3.15 -7.23 -16.32
N PHE A 70 3.72 -6.39 -15.43
CA PHE A 70 5.09 -5.88 -15.62
C PHE A 70 5.99 -5.62 -14.41
N ALA A 71 5.69 -6.08 -13.19
CA ALA A 71 6.60 -5.86 -12.06
C ALA A 71 7.61 -7.02 -11.88
N PRO A 72 8.92 -6.87 -12.20
CA PRO A 72 9.93 -7.76 -11.62
C PRO A 72 9.94 -7.59 -10.08
N PRO A 73 10.31 -8.64 -9.31
CA PRO A 73 10.29 -8.57 -7.85
C PRO A 73 11.11 -7.37 -7.40
N VAL A 74 10.45 -6.43 -6.72
CA VAL A 74 11.04 -5.16 -6.30
C VAL A 74 12.22 -5.49 -5.38
N ALA A 75 13.43 -5.37 -5.91
CA ALA A 75 14.64 -5.50 -5.12
C ALA A 75 14.58 -4.42 -4.04
N ARG A 76 14.38 -4.87 -2.79
CA ARG A 76 14.24 -4.06 -1.59
C ARG A 76 15.33 -3.00 -1.60
N ARG A 77 14.98 -1.71 -1.69
CA ARG A 77 15.92 -0.63 -1.41
C ARG A 77 16.33 -0.81 0.05
N ALA A 78 17.52 -1.36 0.27
CA ALA A 78 18.10 -1.51 1.59
C ALA A 78 18.03 -0.15 2.28
N ALA A 79 17.35 -0.11 3.43
CA ALA A 79 17.29 1.06 4.28
C ALA A 79 18.72 1.57 4.50
N MET A 80 19.00 2.80 4.05
CA MET A 80 20.31 3.42 4.27
C MET A 80 20.47 3.59 5.78
N PRO A 81 21.56 3.09 6.40
CA PRO A 81 21.78 3.31 7.82
C PRO A 81 21.99 4.80 8.07
N THR A 82 21.17 5.38 8.96
CA THR A 82 21.33 6.75 9.43
C THR A 82 22.69 6.89 10.10
N ARG A 83 23.59 7.68 9.51
CA ARG A 83 24.88 8.05 10.12
C ARG A 83 24.61 8.84 11.40
N GLY A 84 24.74 8.18 12.54
CA GLY A 84 24.86 8.84 13.83
C GLY A 84 26.18 9.60 13.89
N ALA A 85 26.10 10.93 13.99
CA ALA A 85 27.23 11.77 14.33
C ALA A 85 27.63 11.52 15.79
N VAL A 86 28.82 10.97 16.01
CA VAL A 86 29.48 11.00 17.33
C VAL A 86 30.54 12.09 17.27
N HIS A 87 30.25 13.19 17.96
CA HIS A 87 31.22 14.22 18.32
C HIS A 87 32.21 13.64 19.33
N ARG A 88 33.52 13.84 19.09
CA ARG A 88 34.52 13.99 20.15
C ARG A 88 35.63 14.90 19.68
#